data_AF-A0A957LV55-F1
#
_entry.id   AF-A0A957LV55-F1
#
_cell.length_a   1.000
_cell.length_b   1.000
_cell.length_c   1.000
_cell.angle_alpha   90.00
_cell.angle_beta   90.00
_cell.angle_gamma   90.00
#
_symmetry.space_group_name_H-M   'P 1'
#
loop_
_entity.id
_entity.type
_entity.pdbx_description
1 polymer ?
#
loop_
_entity_poly.entity_id
_entity_poly.type
_entity_poly.pdbx_seq_one_letter_code
_entity_poly.pdbx_strand_id
1 'polypeptide(L)'
;MSNSQLSDTGSTGDGQFKTCPYCGETIRLAAIVCRFCGRDLRPPIAPPVANVEPKKSRAGCWVASILLGGLGCFLAFTLLGSPSAIRSSTVANRADPTVMTPPAPSQSPISLSGYSDSVSPDFSVASGILVAQMSYAAGSNFAVWLKNAASGENEDLLANDIGAYRGSRAALVPAGRYFFDVDASGAWQIKVMEAAH
;
A
#
# COMPACT_ATOMS: atom_id res chain seq x y z
N MET A 1 33.14 6.50 -63.09
CA MET A 1 32.70 5.28 -62.37
C MET A 1 32.47 5.69 -60.92
N SER A 2 31.27 6.18 -60.62
CA SER A 2 30.90 6.75 -59.32
C SER A 2 30.25 5.65 -58.49
N ASN A 3 30.83 5.31 -57.34
CA ASN A 3 30.30 4.30 -56.44
C ASN A 3 29.69 5.01 -55.23
N SER A 4 28.36 5.14 -55.23
CA SER A 4 27.56 5.70 -54.15
C SER A 4 27.28 4.60 -53.12
N GLN A 5 28.07 4.51 -52.06
CA GLN A 5 27.68 3.74 -50.88
C GLN A 5 26.87 4.62 -49.94
N LEU A 6 25.54 4.46 -49.99
CA LEU A 6 24.67 4.77 -48.87
C LEU A 6 25.05 3.86 -47.69
N SER A 7 25.43 4.47 -46.57
CA SER A 7 25.40 3.81 -45.26
C SER A 7 24.25 4.42 -44.47
N ASP A 8 23.08 3.81 -44.67
CA ASP A 8 21.93 3.96 -43.79
C ASP A 8 22.17 3.05 -42.58
N THR A 9 22.50 3.63 -41.43
CA THR A 9 22.56 2.93 -40.14
C THR A 9 21.44 3.43 -39.23
N GLY A 10 20.20 3.18 -39.66
CA GLY A 10 19.09 2.99 -38.73
C GLY A 10 19.35 1.75 -37.86
N SER A 11 20.00 1.94 -36.73
CA SER A 11 20.20 0.90 -35.70
C SER A 11 18.86 0.57 -35.06
N THR A 12 18.15 -0.37 -35.68
CA THR A 12 16.93 -0.97 -35.15
C THR A 12 17.34 -2.04 -34.12
N GLY A 13 16.59 -2.11 -33.01
CA GLY A 13 16.90 -2.92 -31.82
C GLY A 13 16.65 -4.41 -32.04
N ASP A 14 17.49 -5.05 -32.85
CA ASP A 14 17.25 -6.38 -33.38
C ASP A 14 17.97 -7.44 -32.54
N GLY A 15 17.23 -8.17 -31.72
CA GLY A 15 17.65 -9.53 -31.30
C GLY A 15 18.07 -9.74 -29.85
N GLN A 16 17.95 -8.77 -28.95
CA GLN A 16 18.17 -9.04 -27.53
C GLN A 16 16.99 -9.83 -26.93
N PHE A 17 17.28 -10.81 -26.09
CA PHE A 17 16.30 -11.65 -25.37
C PHE A 17 16.39 -11.40 -23.86
N LYS A 18 15.27 -11.53 -23.15
CA LYS A 18 15.16 -11.49 -21.69
C LYS A 18 14.34 -12.68 -21.19
N THR A 19 14.48 -13.03 -19.92
CA THR A 19 13.62 -14.02 -19.27
C THR A 19 12.32 -13.37 -18.81
N CYS A 20 11.19 -14.02 -19.05
CA CYS A 20 9.90 -13.59 -18.53
C CYS A 20 9.88 -13.74 -17.00
N PRO A 21 9.68 -12.66 -16.22
CA PRO A 21 9.69 -12.71 -14.76
C PRO A 21 8.53 -13.52 -14.17
N TYR A 22 7.50 -13.83 -14.97
CA TYR A 22 6.31 -14.51 -14.48
C TYR A 22 6.26 -16.01 -14.76
N CYS A 23 6.93 -16.50 -15.80
CA CYS A 23 6.89 -17.92 -16.17
C CYS A 23 8.26 -18.53 -16.48
N GLY A 24 9.35 -17.74 -16.44
CA GLY A 24 10.71 -18.24 -16.63
C GLY A 24 11.12 -18.48 -18.09
N GLU A 25 10.22 -18.25 -19.05
CA GLU A 25 10.50 -18.52 -20.47
C GLU A 25 11.29 -17.39 -21.12
N THR A 26 12.12 -17.73 -22.11
CA THR A 26 12.93 -16.74 -22.85
C THR A 26 12.06 -16.02 -23.89
N ILE A 27 12.05 -14.69 -23.83
CA ILE A 27 11.24 -13.82 -24.69
C ILE A 27 12.10 -12.70 -25.28
N ARG A 28 11.59 -12.00 -26.30
CA ARG A 28 12.29 -10.83 -26.86
C ARG A 28 12.35 -9.70 -25.82
N LEU A 29 13.45 -8.96 -25.79
CA LEU A 29 13.63 -7.82 -24.86
C LEU A 29 12.50 -6.78 -25.04
N ALA A 30 12.12 -6.52 -26.29
CA ALA A 30 11.03 -5.63 -26.68
C ALA A 30 9.61 -6.22 -26.49
N ALA A 31 9.47 -7.43 -25.93
CA ALA A 31 8.15 -8.01 -25.70
C ALA A 31 7.37 -7.20 -24.65
N ILE A 32 6.25 -6.62 -25.10
CA ILE A 32 5.24 -5.92 -24.30
C ILE A 32 4.33 -6.92 -23.58
N VAL A 33 4.10 -8.09 -24.19
CA VAL A 33 3.31 -9.19 -23.61
C VAL A 33 4.08 -10.51 -23.79
N CYS A 34 4.08 -11.37 -22.77
CA CYS A 34 4.70 -12.69 -22.86
C CYS A 34 3.86 -13.61 -23.76
N ARG A 35 4.46 -14.16 -24.83
CA ARG A 35 3.78 -15.13 -25.71
C ARG A 35 3.37 -16.43 -25.01
N PHE A 36 4.06 -16.81 -23.93
CA PHE A 36 3.88 -18.10 -23.28
C PHE A 36 2.84 -18.05 -22.15
N CYS A 37 2.85 -17.01 -21.32
CA CYS A 37 1.92 -16.88 -20.19
C CYS A 37 0.89 -15.75 -20.33
N GLY A 38 0.98 -14.92 -21.37
CA GLY A 38 0.00 -13.86 -21.67
C GLY A 38 0.06 -12.62 -20.79
N ARG A 39 0.99 -12.52 -19.84
CA ARG A 39 1.11 -11.36 -18.93
C ARG A 39 1.81 -10.16 -19.57
N ASP A 40 1.41 -8.96 -19.16
CA ASP A 40 1.97 -7.69 -19.58
C ASP A 40 3.35 -7.44 -18.92
N LEU A 41 4.29 -6.95 -19.72
CA LEU A 41 5.71 -6.75 -19.40
C LEU A 41 6.17 -5.31 -19.65
N ARG A 42 5.24 -4.38 -19.91
CA ARG A 42 5.58 -2.97 -20.09
C ARG A 42 6.31 -2.46 -18.85
N PRO A 43 7.54 -1.95 -18.98
CA PRO A 43 8.15 -1.21 -17.89
C PRO A 43 7.28 0.01 -17.59
N PRO A 44 7.13 0.40 -16.31
CA PRO A 44 6.49 1.66 -15.96
C PRO A 44 7.20 2.78 -16.74
N ILE A 45 6.41 3.63 -17.39
CA ILE A 45 6.95 4.83 -18.03
C ILE A 45 7.49 5.68 -16.88
N ALA A 46 8.81 5.73 -16.73
CA ALA A 46 9.42 6.58 -15.73
C ALA A 46 8.97 8.02 -16.02
N PRO A 47 8.30 8.71 -15.07
CA PRO A 47 8.01 10.12 -15.24
C PRO A 47 9.35 10.86 -15.43
N PRO A 48 9.37 11.97 -16.19
CA PRO A 48 10.57 12.79 -16.30
C PRO A 48 11.02 13.13 -14.89
N VAL A 49 12.28 12.78 -14.58
CA VAL A 49 12.90 12.96 -13.27
C VAL A 49 12.85 14.45 -12.95
N ALA A 50 11.82 14.89 -12.22
CA ALA A 50 11.78 16.21 -11.65
C ALA A 50 12.80 16.21 -10.52
N ASN A 51 13.84 17.04 -10.65
CA ASN A 51 14.79 17.28 -9.58
C ASN A 51 14.04 17.89 -8.39
N VAL A 52 13.57 17.04 -7.47
CA VAL A 52 13.00 17.49 -6.21
C VAL A 52 14.16 17.90 -5.32
N GLU A 53 14.32 19.21 -5.16
CA GLU A 53 15.30 19.81 -4.27
C GLU A 53 15.04 19.35 -2.82
N PRO A 54 16.06 18.89 -2.07
CA PRO A 54 15.86 18.40 -0.71
C PRO A 54 15.38 19.54 0.19
N LYS A 55 14.13 19.45 0.65
CA LYS A 55 13.55 20.40 1.62
C LYS A 55 14.31 20.28 2.95
N LYS A 56 15.28 21.16 3.16
CA LYS A 56 16.05 21.31 4.41
C LYS A 56 15.09 21.52 5.58
N SER A 57 14.87 20.48 6.39
CA SER A 57 14.10 20.59 7.62
C SER A 57 14.87 21.47 8.62
N ARG A 58 14.24 22.56 9.07
CA ARG A 58 14.76 23.35 10.20
C ARG A 58 14.48 22.54 11.47
N ALA A 59 15.47 21.78 11.91
CA ALA A 59 15.49 21.15 13.22
C ALA A 59 15.45 22.23 14.30
N GLY A 60 14.29 22.42 14.91
CA GLY A 60 14.09 23.31 16.06
C GLY A 60 14.46 22.60 17.35
N CYS A 61 15.51 23.09 18.01
CA CYS A 61 15.87 22.77 19.39
C CYS A 61 14.70 23.03 20.35
N TRP A 62 14.04 21.97 20.83
CA TRP A 62 13.15 22.02 21.99
C TRP A 62 13.33 20.75 22.85
N VAL A 63 14.55 20.49 23.31
CA VAL A 63 14.78 19.44 24.33
C VAL A 63 15.80 19.93 25.35
N ALA A 64 15.38 20.85 26.22
CA ALA A 64 16.03 21.11 27.51
C ALA A 64 15.12 21.98 28.40
N SER A 65 14.05 21.42 28.96
CA SER A 65 13.37 22.00 30.13
C SER A 65 12.61 20.97 31.02
N ILE A 66 12.74 19.67 30.77
CA ILE A 66 12.15 18.64 31.65
C ILE A 66 13.25 18.01 32.50
N LEU A 67 13.88 18.79 33.39
CA LEU A 67 14.79 18.26 34.41
C LEU A 67 14.61 18.88 35.80
N LEU A 68 13.47 19.53 36.10
CA LEU A 68 13.22 20.09 37.45
C LEU A 68 11.79 19.92 38.00
N GLY A 69 11.01 18.93 37.52
CA GLY A 69 9.63 18.71 37.99
C GLY A 69 9.20 17.26 38.19
N GLY A 70 10.11 16.29 38.00
CA GLY A 70 9.78 14.86 37.96
C GLY A 70 10.23 14.04 39.18
N LEU A 71 10.62 14.69 40.29
CA LEU A 71 11.06 13.99 41.51
C LEU A 71 10.06 14.13 42.68
N GLY A 72 8.95 14.85 42.49
CA GLY A 72 7.95 15.10 43.54
C GLY A 72 6.73 14.17 43.55
N CYS A 73 6.43 13.48 42.45
CA CYS A 73 5.17 12.72 42.31
C CYS A 73 5.30 11.20 42.51
N PHE A 74 6.48 10.68 42.85
CA PHE A 74 6.73 9.24 43.02
C PHE A 74 6.82 8.77 44.49
N LEU A 75 6.57 9.65 45.46
CA LEU A 75 6.63 9.32 46.91
C LEU A 75 5.36 9.76 47.67
N ALA A 76 4.17 9.50 47.12
CA ALA A 76 2.91 9.74 47.82
C ALA A 76 1.80 8.70 47.53
N PHE A 77 2.15 7.48 47.08
CA PHE A 77 1.19 6.40 46.88
C PHE A 77 1.65 5.09 47.55
N THR A 78 1.98 5.19 48.83
CA THR A 78 2.03 4.02 49.71
C THR A 78 1.10 4.26 50.90
N LEU A 79 0.21 3.28 51.11
CA LEU A 79 -0.57 3.02 52.32
C LEU A 79 -1.95 3.69 52.44
N LEU A 80 -2.97 3.02 51.89
CA LEU A 80 -4.22 2.68 52.61
C LEU A 80 -4.98 1.61 51.82
N GLY A 81 -5.16 0.45 52.43
CA GLY A 81 -5.87 -0.68 51.84
C GLY A 81 -7.32 -0.84 52.31
N SER A 82 -8.00 -1.77 51.61
CA SER A 82 -9.15 -2.59 52.03
C SER A 82 -10.55 -1.94 52.00
N PRO A 83 -11.66 -2.73 52.00
CA PRO A 83 -11.95 -3.97 51.26
C PRO A 83 -13.35 -3.94 50.56
N SER A 84 -13.63 -4.99 49.78
CA SER A 84 -14.96 -5.56 49.44
C SER A 84 -16.05 -4.68 48.81
N ALA A 85 -16.50 -5.08 47.61
CA ALA A 85 -17.86 -5.61 47.43
C ALA A 85 -17.97 -6.32 46.08
N ILE A 86 -18.16 -7.64 46.14
CA ILE A 86 -18.66 -8.43 45.03
C ILE A 86 -20.08 -7.94 44.73
N ARG A 87 -20.32 -7.50 43.50
CA ARG A 87 -21.66 -7.58 42.90
C ARG A 87 -21.56 -8.37 41.60
N SER A 88 -21.94 -9.63 41.70
CA SER A 88 -22.38 -10.42 40.56
C SER A 88 -23.58 -9.73 39.93
N SER A 89 -23.40 -9.20 38.73
CA SER A 89 -24.52 -8.90 37.84
C SER A 89 -24.77 -10.15 37.01
N THR A 90 -25.71 -10.97 37.46
CA THR A 90 -26.32 -12.02 36.63
C THR A 90 -27.04 -11.32 35.47
N VAL A 91 -26.36 -11.15 34.33
CA VAL A 91 -27.02 -10.72 33.10
C VAL A 91 -27.79 -11.93 32.58
N ALA A 92 -29.11 -11.83 32.70
CA ALA A 92 -30.06 -12.81 32.22
C ALA A 92 -29.90 -13.01 30.71
N ASN A 93 -29.50 -14.22 30.33
CA ASN A 93 -29.73 -14.76 29.00
C ASN A 93 -31.24 -14.79 28.73
N ARG A 94 -31.76 -13.78 28.02
CA ARG A 94 -33.01 -13.89 27.25
C ARG A 94 -33.12 -12.80 26.20
N ALA A 95 -32.70 -13.14 24.99
CA ALA A 95 -33.51 -13.18 23.78
C ALA A 95 -32.53 -13.16 22.61
N ASP A 96 -32.53 -14.27 21.87
CA ASP A 96 -32.00 -14.39 20.53
C ASP A 96 -32.95 -13.60 19.60
N PRO A 97 -32.55 -12.43 19.05
CA PRO A 97 -33.08 -12.07 17.77
C PRO A 97 -32.29 -12.91 16.78
N THR A 98 -32.97 -13.80 16.05
CA THR A 98 -32.43 -14.44 14.86
C THR A 98 -31.56 -13.44 14.12
N VAL A 99 -30.24 -13.55 14.27
CA VAL A 99 -29.26 -12.72 13.59
C VAL A 99 -29.42 -13.10 12.13
N MET A 100 -30.27 -12.37 11.42
CA MET A 100 -30.22 -12.32 9.97
C MET A 100 -28.85 -11.75 9.67
N THR A 101 -27.88 -12.65 9.45
CA THR A 101 -26.59 -12.33 8.87
C THR A 101 -26.87 -11.46 7.66
N PRO A 102 -26.49 -10.16 7.67
CA PRO A 102 -26.64 -9.31 6.51
C PRO A 102 -25.96 -10.04 5.34
N PRO A 103 -26.62 -10.17 4.18
CA PRO A 103 -26.01 -10.84 3.04
C PRO A 103 -24.69 -10.14 2.74
N ALA A 104 -23.59 -10.88 2.87
CA ALA A 104 -22.27 -10.39 2.56
C ALA A 104 -22.31 -9.77 1.16
N PRO A 105 -21.70 -8.58 0.95
CA PRO A 105 -21.84 -7.86 -0.30
C PRO A 105 -21.20 -8.72 -1.40
N SER A 106 -21.93 -8.96 -2.49
CA SER A 106 -21.50 -9.83 -3.60
C SER A 106 -20.48 -9.15 -4.53
N GLN A 107 -19.73 -8.14 -4.05
CA GLN A 107 -18.72 -7.48 -4.86
C GLN A 107 -17.43 -8.29 -4.85
N SER A 108 -16.99 -8.73 -6.04
CA SER A 108 -15.72 -9.44 -6.19
C SER A 108 -14.55 -8.52 -5.80
N PRO A 109 -13.56 -9.01 -5.05
CA PRO A 109 -12.42 -8.20 -4.64
C PRO A 109 -11.60 -7.75 -5.85
N ILE A 110 -11.20 -6.48 -5.85
CA ILE A 110 -10.33 -5.92 -6.88
C ILE A 110 -8.89 -6.31 -6.55
N SER A 111 -8.20 -6.96 -7.48
CA SER A 111 -6.80 -7.39 -7.28
C SER A 111 -5.85 -6.51 -8.09
N LEU A 112 -4.93 -5.85 -7.39
CA LEU A 112 -3.93 -4.95 -7.96
C LEU A 112 -2.52 -5.47 -7.62
N SER A 113 -1.57 -5.23 -8.51
CA SER A 113 -0.18 -5.66 -8.33
C SER A 113 0.78 -4.74 -9.06
N GLY A 114 2.01 -4.67 -8.57
CA GLY A 114 3.09 -3.90 -9.19
C GLY A 114 4.46 -4.34 -8.70
N TYR A 115 5.49 -3.58 -9.06
CA TYR A 115 6.88 -3.84 -8.72
C TYR A 115 7.60 -2.53 -8.44
N SER A 116 8.41 -2.53 -7.38
CA SER A 116 9.08 -1.34 -6.88
C SER A 116 8.09 -0.18 -6.63
N ASP A 117 8.61 1.04 -6.58
CA ASP A 117 7.82 2.26 -6.59
C ASP A 117 6.89 2.30 -7.80
N SER A 118 5.59 2.34 -7.54
CA SER A 118 4.59 2.34 -8.60
C SER A 118 3.23 2.81 -8.10
N VAL A 119 2.47 3.37 -9.04
CA VAL A 119 1.08 3.77 -8.83
C VAL A 119 0.17 2.70 -9.43
N SER A 120 -0.86 2.27 -8.69
CA SER A 120 -1.84 1.33 -9.20
C SER A 120 -2.78 1.99 -10.24
N PRO A 121 -3.49 1.20 -11.06
CA PRO A 121 -4.69 1.70 -11.73
C PRO A 121 -5.72 2.24 -10.73
N ASP A 122 -6.54 3.18 -11.19
CA ASP A 122 -7.70 3.67 -10.43
C ASP A 122 -8.71 2.54 -10.17
N PHE A 123 -9.36 2.59 -9.02
CA PHE A 123 -10.51 1.75 -8.66
C PHE A 123 -11.60 2.60 -7.98
N SER A 124 -12.84 2.12 -8.04
CA SER A 124 -13.98 2.80 -7.41
C SER A 124 -14.27 2.23 -6.02
N VAL A 125 -14.72 3.09 -5.11
CA VAL A 125 -15.27 2.73 -3.80
C VAL A 125 -16.71 3.22 -3.75
N ALA A 126 -17.67 2.36 -3.43
CA ALA A 126 -19.10 2.70 -3.36
C ALA A 126 -19.65 2.77 -1.93
N SER A 127 -19.21 1.86 -1.06
CA SER A 127 -19.61 1.67 0.34
C SER A 127 -19.11 2.80 1.25
N GLY A 128 -17.90 3.27 0.97
CA GLY A 128 -17.19 4.22 1.80
C GLY A 128 -16.34 3.60 2.91
N ILE A 129 -16.37 2.26 3.05
CA ILE A 129 -15.36 1.51 3.79
C ILE A 129 -14.69 0.53 2.85
N LEU A 130 -13.40 0.73 2.60
CA LEU A 130 -12.57 -0.22 1.89
C LEU A 130 -11.66 -0.97 2.86
N VAL A 131 -11.41 -2.24 2.58
CA VAL A 131 -10.42 -3.07 3.25
C VAL A 131 -9.36 -3.47 2.22
N ALA A 132 -8.13 -3.01 2.42
CA ALA A 132 -6.98 -3.37 1.62
C ALA A 132 -6.21 -4.51 2.31
N GLN A 133 -6.21 -5.70 1.71
CA GLN A 133 -5.31 -6.79 2.07
C GLN A 133 -4.05 -6.66 1.21
N MET A 134 -2.89 -6.48 1.85
CA MET A 134 -1.62 -6.21 1.18
C MET A 134 -0.61 -7.31 1.48
N SER A 135 0.23 -7.62 0.49
CA SER A 135 1.37 -8.51 0.67
C SER A 135 2.61 -8.02 -0.07
N TYR A 136 3.74 -8.08 0.61
CA TYR A 136 5.07 -7.71 0.13
C TYR A 136 6.10 -8.64 0.79
N ALA A 137 7.06 -9.15 0.03
CA ALA A 137 7.98 -10.20 0.52
C ALA A 137 9.45 -9.76 0.60
N ALA A 138 9.79 -8.56 0.12
CA ALA A 138 11.17 -8.08 0.10
C ALA A 138 11.53 -7.32 1.39
N GLY A 139 12.82 -7.01 1.55
CA GLY A 139 13.41 -6.51 2.79
C GLY A 139 13.53 -4.98 2.92
N SER A 140 13.01 -4.21 1.96
CA SER A 140 13.12 -2.74 1.99
C SER A 140 11.90 -2.08 2.61
N ASN A 141 11.82 -0.75 2.48
CA ASN A 141 10.58 -0.02 2.72
C ASN A 141 9.41 -0.63 1.94
N PHE A 142 8.24 -0.63 2.57
CA PHE A 142 6.93 -0.90 2.00
C PHE A 142 5.94 0.12 2.56
N ALA A 143 5.75 1.20 1.83
CA ALA A 143 4.76 2.22 2.16
C ALA A 143 3.64 2.23 1.11
N VAL A 144 2.39 2.29 1.56
CA VAL A 144 1.21 2.27 0.70
C VAL A 144 0.29 3.41 1.11
N TRP A 145 0.21 4.44 0.27
CA TRP A 145 -0.77 5.50 0.41
C TRP A 145 -2.02 5.18 -0.40
N LEU A 146 -3.18 5.36 0.21
CA LEU A 146 -4.45 5.50 -0.51
C LEU A 146 -4.60 6.97 -0.91
N LYS A 147 -4.85 7.24 -2.19
CA LYS A 147 -5.03 8.60 -2.70
C LYS A 147 -6.32 8.77 -3.47
N ASN A 148 -6.90 9.95 -3.34
CA ASN A 148 -8.06 10.38 -4.10
C ASN A 148 -7.67 10.58 -5.57
N ALA A 149 -8.37 9.93 -6.51
CA ALA A 149 -8.02 10.04 -7.93
C ALA A 149 -8.39 11.41 -8.54
N ALA A 150 -9.32 12.15 -7.93
CA ALA A 150 -9.73 13.47 -8.44
C ALA A 150 -8.82 14.59 -7.91
N SER A 151 -8.48 14.59 -6.62
CA SER A 151 -7.64 15.64 -6.02
C SER A 151 -6.14 15.28 -5.96
N GLY A 152 -5.79 13.99 -5.99
CA GLY A 152 -4.44 13.50 -5.76
C GLY A 152 -4.00 13.54 -4.29
N GLU A 153 -4.90 13.88 -3.37
CA GLU A 153 -4.61 13.99 -1.94
C GLU A 153 -4.46 12.62 -1.28
N ASN A 154 -3.66 12.58 -0.22
CA ASN A 154 -3.50 11.40 0.63
C ASN A 154 -4.72 11.26 1.55
N GLU A 155 -5.43 10.15 1.42
CA GLU A 155 -6.59 9.83 2.27
C GLU A 155 -6.15 9.03 3.51
N ASP A 156 -5.26 8.04 3.32
CA ASP A 156 -4.75 7.22 4.43
C ASP A 156 -3.39 6.57 4.09
N LEU A 157 -2.57 6.32 5.11
CA LEU A 157 -1.31 5.56 5.04
C LEU A 157 -1.55 4.13 5.53
N LEU A 158 -1.78 3.20 4.60
CA LEU A 158 -2.21 1.85 4.91
C LEU A 158 -1.04 0.94 5.34
N ALA A 159 0.16 1.19 4.87
CA ALA A 159 1.36 0.50 5.30
C ALA A 159 2.54 1.47 5.33
N ASN A 160 3.46 1.27 6.26
CA ASN A 160 4.73 2.01 6.34
C ASN A 160 5.70 1.19 7.18
N ASP A 161 6.12 0.05 6.63
CA ASP A 161 6.94 -0.93 7.33
C ASP A 161 8.22 -1.18 6.56
N ILE A 162 9.31 -1.49 7.27
CA ILE A 162 10.55 -1.96 6.67
C ILE A 162 10.57 -3.48 6.77
N GLY A 163 10.66 -4.14 5.61
CA GLY A 163 10.68 -5.60 5.49
C GLY A 163 9.41 -6.18 4.89
N ALA A 164 9.27 -7.50 5.01
CA ALA A 164 8.11 -8.20 4.47
C ALA A 164 6.83 -7.76 5.19
N TYR A 165 5.75 -7.60 4.43
CA TYR A 165 4.44 -7.22 4.92
C TYR A 165 3.39 -8.25 4.51
N ARG A 166 2.50 -8.60 5.44
CA ARG A 166 1.26 -9.33 5.15
C ARG A 166 0.20 -8.92 6.15
N GLY A 167 -0.85 -8.27 5.69
CA GLY A 167 -1.91 -7.79 6.58
C GLY A 167 -3.07 -7.15 5.84
N SER A 168 -4.08 -6.76 6.60
CA SER A 168 -5.21 -5.96 6.11
C SER A 168 -5.30 -4.64 6.87
N ARG A 169 -5.76 -3.59 6.18
CA ARG A 169 -6.19 -2.32 6.78
C ARG A 169 -7.53 -1.89 6.21
N ALA A 170 -8.36 -1.29 7.04
CA ALA A 170 -9.58 -0.65 6.61
C ALA A 170 -9.38 0.86 6.55
N ALA A 171 -9.93 1.52 5.54
CA ALA A 171 -9.97 2.98 5.43
C ALA A 171 -11.41 3.43 5.20
N LEU A 172 -11.81 4.49 5.90
CA LEU A 172 -13.09 5.16 5.73
C LEU A 172 -12.88 6.33 4.77
N VAL A 173 -13.46 6.25 3.58
CA VAL A 173 -13.32 7.27 2.53
C VAL A 173 -14.67 7.52 1.88
N PRO A 174 -14.92 8.71 1.30
CA PRO A 174 -16.15 8.94 0.54
C PRO A 174 -16.28 7.97 -0.66
N ALA A 175 -17.49 7.80 -1.18
CA ALA A 175 -17.65 7.13 -2.47
C ALA A 175 -16.92 7.91 -3.57
N GLY A 176 -16.15 7.23 -4.41
CA GLY A 176 -15.27 7.90 -5.37
C GLY A 176 -14.29 6.99 -6.07
N ARG A 177 -13.34 7.57 -6.80
CA ARG A 177 -12.22 6.86 -7.41
C ARG A 177 -10.94 7.10 -6.64
N TYR A 178 -10.14 6.06 -6.50
CA TYR A 178 -8.90 6.05 -5.72
C TYR A 178 -7.82 5.26 -6.44
N PHE A 179 -6.57 5.48 -6.05
CA PHE A 179 -5.43 4.66 -6.45
C PHE A 179 -4.48 4.48 -5.28
N PHE A 180 -3.58 3.49 -5.37
CA PHE A 180 -2.48 3.32 -4.44
C PHE A 180 -1.19 3.91 -5.00
N ASP A 181 -0.50 4.69 -4.18
CA ASP A 181 0.89 5.10 -4.42
C ASP A 181 1.78 4.27 -3.50
N VAL A 182 2.59 3.41 -4.10
CA VAL A 182 3.37 2.40 -3.40
C VAL A 182 4.86 2.74 -3.52
N ASP A 183 5.55 2.83 -2.39
CA ASP A 183 7.02 2.86 -2.29
C ASP A 183 7.50 1.48 -1.84
N ALA A 184 8.28 0.82 -2.69
CA ALA A 184 8.79 -0.53 -2.49
C ALA A 184 10.00 -0.81 -3.37
N SER A 185 10.75 -1.88 -3.09
CA SER A 185 11.83 -2.35 -4.00
C SER A 185 11.50 -3.64 -4.78
N GLY A 186 10.33 -4.23 -4.54
CA GLY A 186 9.99 -5.55 -5.05
C GLY A 186 8.53 -5.69 -5.42
N ALA A 187 8.12 -6.92 -5.77
CA ALA A 187 6.74 -7.20 -6.15
C ALA A 187 5.79 -7.04 -4.96
N TRP A 188 4.66 -6.38 -5.20
CA TRP A 188 3.59 -6.20 -4.23
C TRP A 188 2.23 -6.61 -4.81
N GLN A 189 1.31 -6.98 -3.93
CA GLN A 189 -0.08 -7.23 -4.28
C GLN A 189 -1.01 -6.58 -3.24
N ILE A 190 -2.10 -6.01 -3.72
CA ILE A 190 -3.15 -5.40 -2.91
C ILE A 190 -4.49 -5.91 -3.41
N LYS A 191 -5.28 -6.51 -2.51
CA LYS A 191 -6.69 -6.86 -2.76
C LYS A 191 -7.58 -5.88 -2.02
N VAL A 192 -8.46 -5.22 -2.75
CA VAL A 192 -9.47 -4.31 -2.18
C VAL A 192 -10.78 -5.06 -2.05
N MET A 193 -11.35 -5.02 -0.86
CA MET A 193 -12.69 -5.52 -0.56
C MET A 193 -13.50 -4.35 -0.02
N GLU A 194 -14.71 -4.17 -0.51
CA GLU A 194 -15.64 -3.21 0.09
C GLU A 194 -16.43 -3.90 1.20
N ALA A 195 -16.58 -3.22 2.34
CA ALA A 195 -17.43 -3.73 3.41
C ALA A 195 -18.90 -3.55 3.04
N ALA A 196 -19.75 -4.50 3.43
CA ALA A 196 -21.19 -4.29 3.34
C ALA A 196 -21.60 -3.28 4.41
N HIS A 197 -22.47 -2.35 4.02
CA HIS A 197 -23.22 -1.51 4.94
C HIS A 197 -24.59 -2.13 5.21
#